data_AF-A0A961LGD7-F1
#
_entry.id   AF-A0A961LGD7-F1
#
_cell.length_a   1.000
_cell.length_b   1.000
_cell.length_c   1.000
_cell.angle_alpha   90.00
_cell.angle_beta   90.00
_cell.angle_gamma   90.00
#
_symmetry.space_group_name_H-M   'P 1'
#
loop_
_entity.id
_entity.type
_entity.pdbx_description
1 polymer ?
#
loop_
_entity_poly.entity_id
_entity_poly.type
_entity_poly.pdbx_seq_one_letter_code
_entity_poly.pdbx_strand_id
1 'polypeptide(L)'
;MTEAPIAAAGRSLWADAWARLKANRAAMVSLYYLVLMAVLCVAGPWFTPHDFTTIYQDYNRVPPSLHAYPKADAIDLAVQDAVRRSRLDLAGWEERDGKIYITVTSAKPIDERVTRYIDRSDVFEGAAIADSAADGLKVTISADVERKYFFFGTDNSGRDLLTRTLIAGRVSLAIGLLAGLVAVVIGVLYGATAGFIGGRTDEIMMRIVDILYSLPFIFFVIMLVVFFGRNFVLMFLAVGAVLWLDMARIVRG
;
A
#
# COMPACT_ATOMS: atom_id res chain seq x y z
N MET A 1 12.42 -28.21 65.45
CA MET A 1 12.83 -27.42 64.26
C MET A 1 11.60 -27.26 63.39
N THR A 2 10.91 -26.12 63.51
CA THR A 2 9.76 -25.77 62.68
C THR A 2 10.28 -25.10 61.42
N GLU A 3 10.16 -25.78 60.27
CA GLU A 3 10.46 -25.19 58.97
C GLU A 3 9.50 -24.02 58.72
N ALA A 4 10.06 -22.84 58.44
CA ALA A 4 9.28 -21.68 58.05
C ALA A 4 8.65 -21.93 56.67
N PRO A 5 7.36 -21.59 56.45
CA PRO A 5 6.73 -21.76 55.15
C PRO A 5 7.43 -20.85 54.14
N ILE A 6 7.90 -21.44 53.03
CA ILE A 6 8.49 -20.71 51.91
C ILE A 6 7.40 -19.79 51.35
N ALA A 7 7.59 -18.48 51.45
CA ALA A 7 6.68 -17.49 50.89
C ALA A 7 6.52 -17.75 49.38
N ALA A 8 5.30 -18.08 48.95
CA ALA A 8 5.00 -18.25 47.53
C ALA A 8 5.29 -16.92 46.81
N ALA A 9 6.31 -16.91 45.94
CA ALA A 9 6.67 -15.74 45.18
C ALA A 9 5.46 -15.27 44.35
N GLY A 10 4.96 -14.06 44.61
CA GLY A 10 3.87 -13.47 43.86
C GLY A 10 4.24 -13.38 42.38
N ARG A 11 3.51 -14.08 41.52
CA ARG A 11 3.72 -13.99 40.07
C ARG A 11 3.24 -12.61 39.60
N SER A 12 4.01 -11.99 38.71
CA SER A 12 3.60 -10.72 38.09
C SER A 12 2.33 -10.94 37.26
N LEU A 13 1.37 -10.02 37.33
CA LEU A 13 0.16 -10.03 36.51
C LEU A 13 0.49 -10.14 35.01
N TRP A 14 1.62 -9.57 34.60
CA TRP A 14 2.15 -9.69 33.23
C TRP A 14 2.59 -11.12 32.90
N ALA A 15 3.25 -11.79 33.84
CA ALA A 15 3.69 -13.18 33.67
C ALA A 15 2.49 -14.12 33.56
N ASP A 16 1.44 -13.88 34.36
CA ASP A 16 0.21 -14.67 34.31
C ASP A 16 -0.58 -14.42 33.02
N ALA A 17 -0.68 -13.16 32.56
CA ALA A 17 -1.30 -12.83 31.28
C ALA A 17 -0.56 -13.48 30.10
N TRP A 18 0.77 -13.42 30.10
CA TRP A 18 1.59 -14.04 29.07
C TRP A 18 1.50 -15.57 29.06
N ALA A 19 1.45 -16.20 30.24
CA ALA A 19 1.24 -17.63 30.36
C ALA A 19 -0.11 -18.06 29.79
N ARG A 20 -1.18 -17.30 30.06
CA ARG A 20 -2.53 -17.55 29.51
C ARG A 20 -2.56 -17.38 27.99
N LEU A 21 -1.90 -16.36 27.46
CA LEU A 21 -1.82 -16.13 26.02
C LEU A 21 -1.10 -17.29 25.31
N LYS A 22 0.05 -17.73 25.84
CA LYS A 22 0.81 -18.86 25.29
C LYS A 22 0.08 -20.19 25.37
N ALA A 23 -0.75 -20.38 26.40
CA ALA A 23 -1.59 -21.58 26.50
C ALA A 23 -2.65 -21.64 25.39
N ASN A 24 -3.06 -20.49 24.83
CA ASN A 24 -4.02 -20.42 23.75
C ASN A 24 -3.33 -20.47 22.37
N ARG A 25 -3.31 -21.67 21.76
CA ARG A 25 -2.72 -21.89 20.43
C ARG A 25 -3.33 -21.00 19.34
N ALA A 26 -4.65 -20.79 19.36
CA ALA A 26 -5.33 -19.97 18.37
C ALA A 26 -4.89 -18.50 18.49
N ALA A 27 -4.83 -17.98 19.73
CA ALA A 27 -4.35 -16.62 19.97
C ALA A 27 -2.88 -16.43 19.55
N MET A 28 -2.03 -17.44 19.79
CA MET A 28 -0.63 -17.40 19.35
C MET A 28 -0.49 -17.39 17.82
N VAL A 29 -1.28 -18.18 17.10
CA VAL A 29 -1.29 -18.16 15.63
C VAL A 29 -1.71 -16.79 15.11
N SER A 30 -2.78 -16.20 15.66
CA SER A 30 -3.20 -14.84 15.31
C SER A 30 -2.13 -13.80 15.61
N LEU A 31 -1.43 -13.91 16.75
CA LEU A 31 -0.34 -13.01 17.10
C LEU A 31 0.81 -13.10 16.08
N TYR A 32 1.24 -14.32 15.72
CA TYR A 32 2.28 -14.50 14.71
C TYR A 32 1.87 -13.95 13.34
N TYR A 33 0.62 -14.17 12.94
CA TYR A 33 0.08 -13.61 11.71
C TYR A 33 0.10 -12.08 11.70
N LEU A 34 -0.34 -11.44 12.79
CA LEU A 34 -0.33 -9.98 12.92
C LEU A 34 1.09 -9.41 12.90
N VAL A 35 2.04 -10.06 13.60
CA VAL A 35 3.46 -9.66 13.58
C VAL A 35 4.04 -9.80 12.18
N LEU A 36 3.78 -10.92 11.49
CA LEU A 36 4.21 -11.13 10.11
C LEU A 36 3.63 -10.06 9.18
N MET A 37 2.33 -9.77 9.27
CA MET A 37 1.68 -8.72 8.49
C MET A 37 2.26 -7.34 8.78
N ALA A 38 2.54 -7.03 10.04
CA ALA A 38 3.17 -5.78 10.42
C ALA A 38 4.56 -5.64 9.80
N VAL A 39 5.38 -6.69 9.88
CA VAL A 39 6.71 -6.71 9.25
C VAL A 39 6.60 -6.55 7.74
N LEU A 40 5.72 -7.29 7.08
CA LEU A 40 5.51 -7.19 5.64
C LEU A 40 5.04 -5.79 5.21
N CYS A 41 4.10 -5.17 5.91
CA CYS A 41 3.63 -3.83 5.55
C CYS A 41 4.67 -2.74 5.82
N VAL A 42 5.44 -2.85 6.91
CA VAL A 42 6.42 -1.83 7.31
C VAL A 42 7.70 -1.94 6.47
N ALA A 43 8.26 -3.14 6.34
CA ALA A 43 9.52 -3.38 5.66
C ALA A 43 9.35 -3.78 4.19
N GLY A 44 8.22 -4.37 3.80
CA GLY A 44 7.98 -4.84 2.43
C GLY A 44 8.17 -3.77 1.35
N PRO A 45 7.72 -2.51 1.52
CA PRO A 45 7.96 -1.45 0.55
C PRO A 45 9.43 -1.14 0.26
N TRP A 46 10.37 -1.59 1.09
CA TRP A 46 11.81 -1.47 0.81
C TRP A 46 12.33 -2.53 -0.17
N PHE A 47 11.56 -3.60 -0.35
CA PHE A 47 11.92 -4.73 -1.20
C PHE A 47 11.03 -4.83 -2.44
N THR A 48 10.09 -3.90 -2.62
CA THR A 48 9.25 -3.89 -3.80
C THR A 48 10.03 -3.40 -5.02
N PRO A 49 9.79 -3.96 -6.23
CA PRO A 49 10.54 -3.58 -7.42
C PRO A 49 10.23 -2.16 -7.93
N HIS A 50 9.13 -1.58 -7.47
CA HIS A 50 8.56 -0.35 -8.01
C HIS A 50 8.38 0.70 -6.93
N ASP A 51 8.57 1.96 -7.30
CA ASP A 51 8.27 3.10 -6.45
C ASP A 51 6.76 3.37 -6.38
N PHE A 52 6.31 3.86 -5.23
CA PHE A 52 4.90 4.15 -4.98
C PHE A 52 4.30 5.20 -5.93
N THR A 53 5.12 6.15 -6.38
CA THR A 53 4.70 7.29 -7.20
C THR A 53 4.79 7.02 -8.69
N THR A 54 5.43 5.94 -9.11
CA THR A 54 5.66 5.64 -10.52
C THR A 54 4.37 5.17 -11.20
N ILE A 55 4.16 5.62 -12.43
CA ILE A 55 2.97 5.36 -13.24
C ILE A 55 3.44 4.82 -14.58
N TYR A 56 3.13 3.55 -14.86
CA TYR A 56 3.53 2.89 -16.09
C TYR A 56 2.37 2.85 -17.10
N GLN A 57 2.30 3.83 -18.01
CA GLN A 57 1.22 4.02 -18.97
C GLN A 57 1.00 2.82 -19.90
N ASP A 58 2.07 2.12 -20.30
CA ASP A 58 1.94 0.96 -21.19
C ASP A 58 1.54 -0.33 -20.46
N TYR A 59 1.51 -0.30 -19.12
CA TYR A 59 1.15 -1.45 -18.28
C TYR A 59 -0.15 -1.18 -17.52
N ASN A 60 -1.19 -0.69 -18.20
CA ASN A 60 -2.49 -0.47 -17.60
C ASN A 60 -3.26 -1.79 -17.40
N ARG A 61 -3.74 -2.05 -16.16
CA ARG A 61 -4.52 -3.25 -15.80
C ARG A 61 -3.85 -4.57 -16.16
N VAL A 62 -2.52 -4.65 -16.07
CA VAL A 62 -1.85 -5.93 -16.28
C VAL A 62 -2.17 -6.88 -15.12
N PRO A 63 -2.44 -8.17 -15.39
CA PRO A 63 -2.74 -9.12 -14.33
C PRO A 63 -1.51 -9.44 -13.47
N PRO A 64 -1.71 -9.98 -12.26
CA PRO A 64 -0.61 -10.51 -11.45
C PRO A 64 0.15 -11.60 -12.21
N SER A 65 1.49 -11.52 -12.18
CA SER A 65 2.36 -12.49 -12.84
C SER A 65 3.65 -12.70 -12.06
N LEU A 66 4.16 -13.93 -12.09
CA LEU A 66 5.52 -14.26 -11.65
C LEU A 66 6.55 -14.10 -12.79
N HIS A 67 6.09 -14.01 -14.03
CA HIS A 67 6.91 -13.76 -15.20
C HIS A 67 7.02 -12.27 -15.48
N ALA A 68 8.17 -11.86 -16.00
CA ALA A 68 8.41 -10.48 -16.40
C ALA A 68 7.48 -10.06 -17.54
N TYR A 69 7.01 -8.82 -17.44
CA TYR A 69 6.43 -8.05 -18.53
C TYR A 69 7.52 -7.25 -19.24
N PRO A 70 7.32 -6.81 -20.49
CA PRO A 70 6.16 -7.04 -21.36
C PRO A 70 6.09 -8.50 -21.87
N LYS A 71 4.89 -8.98 -22.22
CA LYS A 71 4.72 -10.24 -22.97
C LYS A 71 4.91 -10.00 -24.47
N ALA A 72 5.11 -11.04 -25.27
CA ALA A 72 5.39 -10.91 -26.70
C ALA A 72 4.31 -10.13 -27.48
N ASP A 73 3.04 -10.33 -27.13
CA ASP A 73 1.89 -9.60 -27.65
C ASP A 73 1.92 -8.11 -27.30
N ALA A 74 2.35 -7.77 -26.08
CA ALA A 74 2.47 -6.39 -25.64
C ALA A 74 3.63 -5.65 -26.32
N ILE A 75 4.73 -6.35 -26.66
CA ILE A 75 5.87 -5.74 -27.39
C ILE A 75 5.40 -5.31 -28.79
N ASP A 76 4.69 -6.18 -29.52
CA ASP A 76 4.19 -5.88 -30.85
C ASP A 76 3.28 -4.63 -30.84
N LEU A 77 2.33 -4.59 -29.90
CA LEU A 77 1.44 -3.44 -29.71
C LEU A 77 2.21 -2.16 -29.37
N ALA A 78 3.22 -2.25 -28.50
CA ALA A 78 4.04 -1.10 -28.11
C ALA A 78 4.86 -0.56 -29.30
N VAL A 79 5.44 -1.44 -30.13
CA VAL A 79 6.16 -1.05 -31.36
C VAL A 79 5.20 -0.34 -32.32
N GLN A 80 4.03 -0.93 -32.58
CA GLN A 80 3.04 -0.32 -33.49
C GLN A 80 2.56 1.04 -32.98
N ASP A 81 2.31 1.18 -31.68
CA ASP A 81 1.90 2.43 -31.06
C ASP A 81 2.99 3.50 -31.14
N ALA A 82 4.25 3.14 -30.86
CA ALA A 82 5.39 4.06 -30.95
C ALA A 82 5.60 4.56 -32.39
N VAL A 83 5.57 3.66 -33.37
CA VAL A 83 5.72 3.99 -34.79
C VAL A 83 4.55 4.84 -35.29
N ARG A 84 3.31 4.50 -34.92
CA ARG A 84 2.12 5.30 -35.24
C ARG A 84 2.22 6.72 -34.68
N ARG A 85 2.72 6.90 -33.44
CA ARG A 85 2.96 8.22 -32.83
C ARG A 85 4.00 9.04 -33.61
N SER A 86 4.99 8.38 -34.19
CA SER A 86 6.03 9.02 -35.01
C SER A 86 5.59 9.36 -36.45
N ARG A 87 4.41 8.89 -36.88
CA ARG A 87 3.87 9.04 -38.25
C ARG A 87 4.77 8.43 -39.32
N LEU A 88 5.39 7.29 -38.99
CA LEU A 88 6.20 6.48 -39.90
C LEU A 88 5.48 5.17 -40.24
N ASP A 89 5.90 4.53 -41.31
CA ASP A 89 5.41 3.21 -41.71
C ASP A 89 6.33 2.13 -41.16
N LEU A 90 5.74 1.12 -40.49
CA LEU A 90 6.49 -0.01 -39.95
C LEU A 90 6.75 -1.03 -41.06
N ALA A 91 8.02 -1.26 -41.39
CA ALA A 91 8.41 -2.30 -42.34
C ALA A 91 8.56 -3.67 -41.65
N GLY A 92 8.94 -3.69 -40.37
CA GLY A 92 9.06 -4.89 -39.54
C GLY A 92 9.88 -4.64 -38.29
N TRP A 93 9.80 -5.55 -37.32
CA TRP A 93 10.64 -5.52 -36.13
C TRP A 93 11.09 -6.93 -35.74
N GLU A 94 12.26 -7.02 -35.10
CA GLU A 94 12.81 -8.27 -34.58
C GLU A 94 13.41 -8.05 -33.19
N GLU A 95 13.28 -9.03 -32.29
CA GLU A 95 13.99 -9.05 -31.00
C GLU A 95 15.26 -9.90 -31.14
N ARG A 96 16.42 -9.34 -30.80
CA ARG A 96 17.72 -10.03 -30.72
C ARG A 96 18.41 -9.65 -29.43
N ASP A 97 18.76 -10.64 -28.61
CA ASP A 97 19.47 -10.48 -27.33
C ASP A 97 18.84 -9.46 -26.36
N GLY A 98 17.50 -9.39 -26.31
CA GLY A 98 16.75 -8.47 -25.43
C GLY A 98 16.66 -7.03 -25.94
N LYS A 99 17.22 -6.75 -27.12
CA LYS A 99 17.01 -5.51 -27.87
C LYS A 99 16.01 -5.75 -29.00
N ILE A 100 15.19 -4.76 -29.27
CA ILE A 100 14.35 -4.72 -30.45
C ILE A 100 14.99 -3.87 -31.54
N TYR A 101 14.86 -4.32 -32.78
CA TYR A 101 15.30 -3.62 -33.98
C TYR A 101 14.07 -3.31 -34.83
N ILE A 102 13.61 -2.06 -34.80
CA ILE A 102 12.44 -1.59 -35.52
C ILE A 102 12.89 -0.97 -36.83
N THR A 103 12.45 -1.53 -37.95
CA THR A 103 12.71 -0.95 -39.28
C THR A 103 11.51 -0.12 -39.71
N VAL A 104 11.74 1.17 -39.93
CA VAL A 104 10.72 2.14 -40.33
C VAL A 104 11.05 2.76 -41.69
N THR A 105 10.00 3.11 -42.44
CA THR A 105 10.10 3.78 -43.74
C THR A 105 9.31 5.09 -43.76
N SER A 106 9.73 6.04 -44.58
CA SER A 106 9.06 7.32 -44.78
C SER A 106 9.21 7.86 -46.20
N ALA A 107 8.30 8.74 -46.62
CA ALA A 107 8.43 9.50 -47.86
C ALA A 107 9.40 10.69 -47.76
N LYS A 108 9.88 11.02 -46.56
CA LYS A 108 10.84 12.11 -46.30
C LYS A 108 12.02 11.61 -45.47
N PRO A 109 13.21 12.25 -45.54
CA PRO A 109 14.34 11.87 -44.70
C PRO A 109 13.97 11.88 -43.21
N ILE A 110 14.32 10.80 -42.52
CA ILE A 110 13.98 10.58 -41.11
C ILE A 110 15.04 11.25 -40.21
N ASP A 111 14.59 12.12 -39.30
CA ASP A 111 15.44 12.80 -38.29
C ASP A 111 15.61 11.89 -37.06
N GLU A 112 16.78 11.94 -36.41
CA GLU A 112 17.13 11.19 -35.20
C GLU A 112 16.16 11.43 -34.04
N ARG A 113 15.48 12.58 -34.01
CA ARG A 113 14.45 12.90 -33.02
C ARG A 113 13.29 11.89 -32.97
N VAL A 114 13.12 11.05 -33.99
CA VAL A 114 12.12 9.98 -34.00
C VAL A 114 12.30 8.98 -32.84
N THR A 115 13.54 8.77 -32.40
CA THR A 115 13.88 7.87 -31.27
C THR A 115 13.12 8.22 -29.99
N ARG A 116 12.86 9.52 -29.76
CA ARG A 116 12.09 10.01 -28.60
C ARG A 116 10.66 9.50 -28.53
N TYR A 117 10.07 9.07 -29.65
CA TYR A 117 8.72 8.48 -29.64
C TYR A 117 8.74 7.04 -29.14
N ILE A 118 9.86 6.33 -29.29
CA ILE A 118 10.08 4.98 -28.77
C ILE A 118 10.44 5.07 -27.29
N ASP A 119 11.35 5.98 -26.88
CA ASP A 119 11.69 6.23 -25.47
C ASP A 119 10.53 6.75 -24.61
N ARG A 120 9.43 7.19 -25.23
CA ARG A 120 8.20 7.57 -24.52
C ARG A 120 7.41 6.38 -24.00
N SER A 121 7.73 5.18 -24.47
CA SER A 121 7.10 3.95 -24.00
C SER A 121 7.79 3.48 -22.73
N ASP A 122 7.02 2.98 -21.76
CA ASP A 122 7.58 2.34 -20.55
C ASP A 122 8.14 0.94 -20.84
N VAL A 123 8.01 0.46 -22.08
CA VAL A 123 8.46 -0.85 -22.57
C VAL A 123 9.91 -0.80 -23.05
N PHE A 124 10.35 0.35 -23.54
CA PHE A 124 11.61 0.52 -24.25
C PHE A 124 12.49 1.56 -23.58
N GLU A 125 13.81 1.33 -23.60
CA GLU A 125 14.79 2.29 -23.11
C GLU A 125 15.96 2.42 -24.10
N GLY A 126 16.55 3.61 -24.18
CA GLY A 126 17.79 3.84 -24.91
C GLY A 126 17.62 3.72 -26.44
N ALA A 127 16.53 4.23 -27.00
CA ALA A 127 16.30 4.19 -28.43
C ALA A 127 17.38 4.95 -29.20
N ALA A 128 18.03 4.27 -30.14
CA ALA A 128 19.11 4.81 -30.95
C ALA A 128 18.99 4.34 -32.40
N ILE A 129 19.48 5.15 -33.34
CA ILE A 129 19.57 4.73 -34.75
C ILE A 129 20.72 3.72 -34.87
N ALA A 130 20.40 2.50 -35.27
CA ALA A 130 21.37 1.43 -35.48
C ALA A 130 21.91 1.41 -36.91
N ASP A 131 21.03 1.67 -37.89
CA ASP A 131 21.38 1.72 -39.31
C ASP A 131 20.45 2.67 -40.07
N SER A 132 20.95 3.26 -41.16
CA SER A 132 20.20 4.18 -42.02
C SER A 132 20.57 3.97 -43.47
N ALA A 133 19.57 3.83 -44.33
CA ALA A 133 19.78 3.75 -45.77
C ALA A 133 20.35 5.06 -46.31
N ALA A 134 21.14 4.98 -47.39
CA ALA A 134 21.82 6.14 -47.98
C ALA A 134 20.86 7.26 -48.45
N ASP A 135 19.59 6.92 -48.71
CA ASP A 135 18.53 7.87 -49.07
C ASP A 135 17.85 8.54 -47.85
N GLY A 136 18.12 8.05 -46.64
CA GLY A 136 17.50 8.50 -45.39
C GLY A 136 16.02 8.17 -45.26
N LEU A 137 15.45 7.38 -46.17
CA LEU A 137 14.02 7.04 -46.20
C LEU A 137 13.69 5.77 -45.42
N LYS A 138 14.71 4.95 -45.13
CA LYS A 138 14.60 3.73 -44.34
C LYS A 138 15.63 3.75 -43.21
N VAL A 139 15.17 3.58 -41.98
CA VAL A 139 16.01 3.62 -40.77
C VAL A 139 15.67 2.42 -39.88
N THR A 140 16.69 1.81 -39.29
CA THR A 140 16.54 0.80 -38.26
C THR A 140 16.89 1.41 -36.91
N ILE A 141 15.93 1.38 -36.00
CA ILE A 141 16.04 1.91 -34.64
C ILE A 141 16.20 0.73 -33.69
N SER A 142 17.21 0.76 -32.83
CA SER A 142 17.41 -0.21 -31.75
C SER A 142 16.91 0.36 -30.43
N ALA A 143 16.27 -0.44 -29.59
CA ALA A 143 15.95 -0.09 -28.20
C ALA A 143 16.03 -1.34 -27.30
N ASP A 144 16.36 -1.17 -26.03
CA ASP A 144 16.37 -2.24 -25.03
C ASP A 144 14.96 -2.49 -24.50
N VAL A 145 14.55 -3.76 -24.34
CA VAL A 145 13.25 -4.12 -23.74
C VAL A 145 13.40 -4.25 -22.23
N GLU A 146 12.78 -3.34 -21.48
CA GLU A 146 12.90 -3.34 -20.03
C GLU A 146 11.95 -4.37 -19.40
N ARG A 147 12.52 -5.41 -18.78
CA ARG A 147 11.75 -6.50 -18.17
C ARG A 147 11.35 -6.15 -16.73
N LYS A 148 10.05 -5.96 -16.48
CA LYS A 148 9.48 -5.54 -15.19
C LYS A 148 8.59 -6.60 -14.55
N TYR A 149 8.53 -6.65 -13.21
CA TYR A 149 7.77 -7.67 -12.47
C TYR A 149 6.61 -7.05 -11.69
N PHE A 150 5.39 -7.32 -12.14
CA PHE A 150 4.15 -6.89 -11.46
C PHE A 150 3.48 -8.07 -10.73
N PHE A 151 3.94 -8.36 -9.52
CA PHE A 151 3.48 -9.53 -8.75
C PHE A 151 1.97 -9.53 -8.47
N PHE A 152 1.40 -8.36 -8.14
CA PHE A 152 -0.04 -8.19 -7.91
C PHE A 152 -0.75 -7.53 -9.11
N GLY A 153 -0.03 -7.30 -10.21
CA GLY A 153 -0.52 -6.56 -11.36
C GLY A 153 -0.53 -5.05 -11.12
N THR A 154 -1.22 -4.33 -12.00
CA THR A 154 -1.33 -2.86 -11.95
C THR A 154 -2.78 -2.39 -11.93
N ASP A 155 -2.97 -1.15 -11.47
CA ASP A 155 -4.28 -0.49 -11.51
C ASP A 155 -4.62 0.09 -12.90
N ASN A 156 -5.73 0.83 -12.98
CA ASN A 156 -6.24 1.47 -14.21
C ASN A 156 -5.29 2.53 -14.79
N SER A 157 -4.28 2.95 -14.04
CA SER A 157 -3.28 3.93 -14.45
C SER A 157 -1.88 3.32 -14.50
N GLY A 158 -1.74 2.00 -14.35
CA GLY A 158 -0.45 1.34 -14.46
C GLY A 158 0.44 1.48 -13.23
N ARG A 159 -0.15 1.74 -12.05
CA ARG A 159 0.62 1.75 -10.79
C ARG A 159 0.68 0.35 -10.20
N ASP A 160 1.85 -0.03 -9.68
CA ASP A 160 2.06 -1.35 -9.08
C ASP A 160 1.17 -1.59 -7.85
N LEU A 161 0.41 -2.70 -7.87
CA LEU A 161 -0.54 -3.01 -6.81
C LEU A 161 0.12 -3.62 -5.57
N LEU A 162 1.28 -4.28 -5.70
CA LEU A 162 1.96 -4.88 -4.55
C LEU A 162 2.45 -3.78 -3.60
N THR A 163 3.21 -2.83 -4.14
CA THR A 163 3.75 -1.67 -3.41
C THR A 163 2.65 -0.86 -2.77
N ARG A 164 1.56 -0.61 -3.51
CA ARG A 164 0.42 0.15 -3.00
C ARG A 164 -0.31 -0.56 -1.87
N THR A 165 -0.49 -1.88 -1.99
CA THR A 165 -1.13 -2.70 -0.94
C THR A 165 -0.29 -2.70 0.33
N LEU A 166 1.03 -2.86 0.24
CA LEU A 166 1.92 -2.87 1.41
C LEU A 166 1.96 -1.50 2.10
N ILE A 167 2.05 -0.41 1.33
CA ILE A 167 2.03 0.95 1.88
C ILE A 167 0.66 1.29 2.50
N ALA A 168 -0.44 0.89 1.87
CA ALA A 168 -1.78 1.04 2.45
C ALA A 168 -1.91 0.25 3.75
N GLY A 169 -1.39 -0.99 3.79
CA GLY A 169 -1.31 -1.80 5.00
C GLY A 169 -0.54 -1.11 6.12
N ARG A 170 0.61 -0.50 5.82
CA ARG A 170 1.41 0.28 6.78
C ARG A 170 0.62 1.43 7.39
N VAL A 171 -0.13 2.16 6.56
CA VAL A 171 -0.99 3.26 7.01
C VAL A 171 -2.13 2.73 7.88
N SER A 172 -2.80 1.65 7.48
CA SER A 172 -3.89 1.03 8.27
C SER A 172 -3.42 0.54 9.64
N LEU A 173 -2.23 -0.08 9.70
CA LEU A 173 -1.61 -0.52 10.96
C LEU A 173 -1.28 0.67 11.86
N ALA A 174 -0.69 1.74 11.31
CA ALA A 174 -0.40 2.94 12.06
C ALA A 174 -1.68 3.58 12.63
N ILE A 175 -2.74 3.68 11.83
CA ILE A 175 -4.05 4.20 12.27
C ILE A 175 -4.62 3.33 13.39
N GLY A 176 -4.69 2.01 13.20
CA GLY A 176 -5.25 1.10 14.20
C GLY A 176 -4.49 1.13 15.53
N LEU A 177 -3.16 1.11 15.47
CA LEU A 177 -2.31 1.13 16.67
C LEU A 177 -2.43 2.45 17.43
N LEU A 178 -2.28 3.57 16.73
CA LEU A 178 -2.33 4.89 17.36
C LEU A 178 -3.75 5.17 17.88
N ALA A 179 -4.81 4.76 17.18
CA ALA A 179 -6.18 5.05 17.57
C ALA A 179 -6.57 4.19 18.78
N GLY A 180 -6.12 2.93 18.80
CA GLY A 180 -6.22 2.06 19.97
C GLY A 180 -5.48 2.63 21.18
N LEU A 181 -4.27 3.18 20.99
CA LEU A 181 -3.51 3.81 22.07
C LEU A 181 -4.26 5.01 22.65
N VAL A 182 -4.74 5.91 21.80
CA VAL A 182 -5.55 7.08 22.22
C VAL A 182 -6.82 6.63 22.92
N ALA A 183 -7.51 5.63 22.37
CA ALA A 183 -8.73 5.07 22.95
C ALA A 183 -8.50 4.49 24.35
N VAL A 184 -7.43 3.73 24.53
CA VAL A 184 -7.04 3.17 25.83
C VAL A 184 -6.67 4.28 26.80
N VAL A 185 -5.84 5.25 26.40
CA VAL A 185 -5.43 6.33 27.29
C VAL A 185 -6.63 7.15 27.77
N ILE A 186 -7.46 7.64 26.85
CA ILE A 186 -8.62 8.46 27.19
C ILE A 186 -9.66 7.62 27.93
N GLY A 187 -9.98 6.43 27.43
CA GLY A 187 -10.98 5.54 28.00
C GLY A 187 -10.62 5.09 29.42
N VAL A 188 -9.37 4.71 29.66
CA VAL A 188 -8.89 4.33 30.99
C VAL A 188 -8.96 5.51 31.94
N LEU A 189 -8.46 6.68 31.54
CA LEU A 189 -8.49 7.87 32.41
C LEU A 189 -9.93 8.27 32.74
N TYR A 190 -10.82 8.29 31.75
CA TYR A 190 -12.22 8.68 31.93
C TYR A 190 -13.00 7.67 32.76
N GLY A 191 -12.93 6.38 32.39
CA GLY A 191 -13.63 5.29 33.07
C GLY A 191 -13.15 5.07 34.50
N ALA A 192 -11.82 5.12 34.73
CA ALA A 192 -11.27 5.00 36.08
C ALA A 192 -11.66 6.19 36.96
N THR A 193 -11.68 7.41 36.42
CA THR A 193 -12.12 8.59 37.17
C THR A 193 -13.60 8.50 37.56
N ALA A 194 -14.46 8.10 36.61
CA ALA A 194 -15.89 7.91 36.86
C ALA A 194 -16.13 6.82 37.92
N GLY A 195 -15.53 5.64 37.75
CA GLY A 195 -15.68 4.52 38.66
C GLY A 195 -15.07 4.76 40.06
N PHE A 196 -13.96 5.50 40.14
CA PHE A 196 -13.30 5.82 41.41
C PHE A 196 -14.08 6.85 42.23
N ILE A 197 -14.58 7.92 41.61
CA ILE A 197 -15.34 8.97 42.30
C ILE A 197 -16.75 8.49 42.66
N GLY A 198 -17.40 7.78 41.72
CA GLY A 198 -18.76 7.27 41.91
C GLY A 198 -19.85 8.34 42.03
N GLY A 199 -21.06 7.92 42.38
CA GLY A 199 -22.20 8.78 42.67
C GLY A 199 -22.66 9.63 41.47
N ARG A 200 -22.94 10.92 41.71
CA ARG A 200 -23.45 11.83 40.67
C ARG A 200 -22.44 12.12 39.57
N THR A 201 -21.15 12.14 39.90
CA THR A 201 -20.08 12.40 38.91
C THR A 201 -20.04 11.28 37.89
N ASP A 202 -20.08 10.03 38.35
CA ASP A 202 -20.18 8.85 37.49
C ASP A 202 -21.44 8.89 36.60
N GLU A 203 -22.61 9.18 37.17
CA GLU A 203 -23.86 9.26 36.41
C GLU A 203 -23.81 10.34 35.30
N ILE A 204 -23.23 11.51 35.58
CA ILE A 204 -23.09 12.60 34.61
C ILE A 204 -22.07 12.23 33.53
N MET A 205 -20.91 11.71 33.91
CA MET A 205 -19.86 11.31 32.98
C MET A 205 -20.36 10.22 32.03
N MET A 206 -21.04 9.21 32.56
CA MET A 206 -21.57 8.13 31.76
C MET A 206 -22.77 8.55 30.91
N ARG A 207 -23.58 9.51 31.35
CA ARG A 207 -24.57 10.16 30.48
C ARG A 207 -23.96 10.80 29.24
N ILE A 208 -22.81 11.47 29.39
CA ILE A 208 -22.11 12.05 28.23
C ILE A 208 -21.67 10.94 27.27
N VAL A 209 -21.08 9.87 27.81
CA VAL A 209 -20.68 8.70 27.01
C VAL A 209 -21.88 8.04 26.31
N ASP A 210 -23.03 7.91 26.98
CA ASP A 210 -24.27 7.37 26.42
C ASP A 210 -24.83 8.24 25.29
N ILE A 211 -24.85 9.56 25.47
CA ILE A 211 -25.28 10.51 24.44
C ILE A 211 -24.37 10.40 23.20
N LEU A 212 -23.06 10.40 23.40
CA LEU A 212 -22.11 10.29 22.28
C LEU A 212 -22.22 8.94 21.57
N TYR A 213 -22.40 7.85 22.31
CA TYR A 213 -22.56 6.52 21.75
C TYR A 213 -23.89 6.33 21.00
N SER A 214 -24.91 7.14 21.31
CA SER A 214 -26.19 7.11 20.59
C SER A 214 -26.09 7.59 19.14
N LEU A 215 -25.01 8.32 18.79
CA LEU A 215 -24.77 8.79 17.42
C LEU A 215 -24.28 7.64 16.54
N PRO A 216 -24.87 7.42 15.35
CA PRO A 216 -24.37 6.38 14.46
C PRO A 216 -22.98 6.73 13.94
N PHE A 217 -22.01 5.84 14.20
CA PHE A 217 -20.59 6.03 13.90
C PHE A 217 -20.33 6.55 12.48
N ILE A 218 -21.00 5.96 11.49
CA ILE A 218 -20.83 6.29 10.07
C ILE A 218 -21.19 7.77 9.81
N PHE A 219 -22.24 8.31 10.43
CA PHE A 219 -22.63 9.71 10.22
C PHE A 219 -21.61 10.68 10.78
N PHE A 220 -21.06 10.39 11.95
CA PHE A 220 -20.02 11.23 12.55
C PHE A 220 -18.76 11.27 11.68
N VAL A 221 -18.32 10.11 11.17
CA VAL A 221 -17.17 10.02 10.27
C VAL A 221 -17.42 10.77 8.96
N ILE A 222 -18.59 10.59 8.33
CA ILE A 222 -18.95 11.30 7.10
C ILE A 222 -18.93 12.82 7.31
N MET A 223 -19.54 13.29 8.40
CA MET A 223 -19.56 14.72 8.73
C MET A 223 -18.14 15.28 8.83
N LEU A 224 -17.23 14.61 9.54
CA LEU A 224 -15.84 15.06 9.65
C LEU A 224 -15.12 15.08 8.30
N VAL A 225 -15.31 14.06 7.46
CA VAL A 225 -14.68 14.01 6.13
C VAL A 225 -15.21 15.11 5.21
N VAL A 226 -16.50 15.44 5.27
CA VAL A 226 -17.10 16.50 4.45
C VAL A 226 -16.60 17.88 4.87
N PHE A 227 -16.57 18.16 6.18
CA PHE A 227 -16.17 19.47 6.70
C PHE A 227 -14.66 19.73 6.55
N PHE A 228 -13.84 18.72 6.80
CA PHE A 228 -12.38 18.89 6.83
C PHE A 228 -11.64 18.30 5.63
N GLY A 229 -12.36 17.68 4.69
CA GLY A 229 -11.80 17.08 3.49
C GLY A 229 -10.97 15.82 3.75
N ARG A 230 -10.24 15.38 2.73
CA ARG A 230 -9.44 14.15 2.77
C ARG A 230 -8.09 14.40 3.47
N ASN A 231 -8.10 14.37 4.79
CA ASN A 231 -6.91 14.46 5.63
C ASN A 231 -6.79 13.23 6.54
N PHE A 232 -5.67 12.53 6.45
CA PHE A 232 -5.41 11.30 7.22
C PHE A 232 -5.36 11.55 8.73
N VAL A 233 -4.94 12.74 9.19
CA VAL A 233 -4.92 13.13 10.61
C VAL A 233 -6.35 13.24 11.16
N LEU A 234 -7.31 13.64 10.33
CA LEU A 234 -8.70 13.78 10.75
C LEU A 234 -9.41 12.43 10.81
N MET A 235 -9.10 11.49 9.91
CA MET A 235 -9.52 10.10 10.08
C MET A 235 -8.98 9.53 11.39
N PHE A 236 -7.72 9.84 11.72
CA PHE A 236 -7.11 9.42 12.97
C PHE A 236 -7.85 9.96 14.21
N LEU A 237 -8.10 11.28 14.23
CA LEU A 237 -8.81 11.95 15.32
C LEU A 237 -10.26 11.48 15.44
N ALA A 238 -10.94 11.26 14.31
CA ALA A 238 -12.32 10.75 14.26
C ALA A 238 -12.44 9.36 14.89
N VAL A 239 -11.56 8.43 14.50
CA VAL A 239 -11.58 7.06 15.02
C VAL A 239 -11.19 7.06 16.50
N GLY A 240 -10.14 7.79 16.89
CA GLY A 240 -9.73 7.89 18.30
C GLY A 240 -10.80 8.51 19.21
N ALA A 241 -11.52 9.53 18.73
CA ALA A 241 -12.59 10.22 19.47
C ALA A 241 -13.85 9.38 19.71
N VAL A 242 -13.98 8.24 19.04
CA VAL A 242 -15.12 7.33 19.25
C VAL A 242 -14.69 6.07 20.00
N LEU A 243 -13.55 5.48 19.66
CA LEU A 243 -13.10 4.22 20.26
C LEU A 243 -12.86 4.29 21.78
N TRP A 244 -12.59 5.47 22.33
CA TRP A 244 -12.41 5.64 23.78
C TRP A 244 -13.69 5.44 24.58
N LEU A 245 -14.87 5.61 23.97
CA LEU A 245 -16.17 5.49 24.64
C LEU A 245 -16.40 4.06 25.15
N ASP A 246 -16.07 3.06 24.33
CA ASP A 246 -16.17 1.64 24.70
C ASP A 246 -15.18 1.31 25.81
N MET A 247 -13.94 1.78 25.70
CA MET A 247 -12.94 1.57 26.75
C MET A 247 -13.32 2.23 28.08
N ALA A 248 -13.93 3.41 28.05
CA ALA A 248 -14.41 4.07 29.26
C ALA A 248 -15.46 3.24 30.01
N ARG A 249 -16.41 2.62 29.28
CA ARG A 249 -17.41 1.72 29.87
C ARG A 249 -16.77 0.47 30.46
N ILE A 250 -15.87 -0.17 29.72
CA ILE A 250 -15.18 -1.40 30.16
C ILE A 250 -14.39 -1.16 31.45
N VAL A 251 -13.68 -0.02 31.54
CA VAL A 251 -12.82 0.29 32.69
C VAL A 251 -13.64 0.70 33.91
N ARG A 252 -14.77 1.37 33.73
CA ARG A 252 -15.69 1.70 34.84
C ARG A 252 -16.19 0.42 35.54
N GLY A 253 -16.54 -0.62 34.76
CA GLY A 253 -17.16 -1.86 35.24
C GLY A 253 -18.64 -1.95 34.91
#